data_AF-A0A258KVX4-F1
#
_entry.id   AF-A0A258KVX4-F1
#
_cell.length_a   1.000
_cell.length_b   1.000
_cell.length_c   1.000
_cell.angle_alpha   90.00
_cell.angle_beta   90.00
_cell.angle_gamma   90.00
#
_symmetry.space_group_name_H-M   'P 1'
#
loop_
_entity.id
_entity.type
_entity.pdbx_description
1 polymer ?
#
loop_
_entity_poly.entity_id
_entity_poly.type
_entity_poly.pdbx_seq_one_letter_code
_entity_poly.pdbx_strand_id
1 'polypeptide(L)'
;MDCQVCIVAFKTSLCFGACRSQACHHRRGRRNLSAAHEAGHLVTRQPAEVLDRNKSEETREERYAHAFSRCFMMPARTVKEQFQEMTAGSKRLLRQHVILLAHIFSVSREALVRRLEELKLVRAGAWDWFESNGRITDEQEREVLGDRLGPDERAIDAQAVVGSRLALLASAAWRQGLLSEGQIAELLNVNRVELRRILQDAELEGSNGDDAPELLA
;
A
#
# COMPACT_ATOMS: atom_id res chain seq x y z
N MET A 1 -14.63 -16.71 -5.75
CA MET A 1 -15.04 -15.39 -5.23
C MET A 1 -14.06 -14.41 -5.81
N ASP A 2 -14.37 -13.97 -7.02
CA ASP A 2 -13.51 -13.12 -7.83
C ASP A 2 -13.50 -11.73 -7.21
N CYS A 3 -12.36 -11.34 -6.64
CA CYS A 3 -12.19 -10.03 -6.07
C CYS A 3 -12.18 -9.02 -7.23
N GLN A 4 -13.26 -8.23 -7.33
CA GLN A 4 -13.43 -7.20 -8.34
C GLN A 4 -12.23 -6.25 -8.29
N VAL A 5 -11.49 -6.26 -9.39
CA VAL A 5 -10.52 -5.24 -9.74
C VAL A 5 -11.24 -3.90 -9.69
N CYS A 6 -10.91 -3.03 -8.74
CA CYS A 6 -11.36 -1.64 -8.75
C CYS A 6 -10.70 -0.95 -9.95
N ILE A 7 -11.43 -0.87 -11.06
CA ILE A 7 -11.09 -0.09 -12.24
C ILE A 7 -11.44 1.37 -11.93
N VAL A 8 -10.46 2.26 -11.98
CA VAL A 8 -10.73 3.69 -12.17
C VAL A 8 -10.02 4.12 -13.44
N ALA A 9 -10.82 4.44 -14.45
CA ALA A 9 -10.34 4.94 -15.73
C ALA A 9 -9.72 6.33 -15.56
N PHE A 10 -8.53 6.53 -16.12
CA PHE A 10 -7.88 7.82 -16.19
C PHE A 10 -8.56 8.68 -17.27
N LYS A 11 -9.21 9.76 -16.86
CA LYS A 11 -9.40 10.93 -17.73
C LYS A 11 -8.53 12.03 -17.14
N THR A 12 -7.48 12.42 -17.85
CA THR A 12 -6.64 13.56 -17.52
C THR A 12 -7.45 14.85 -17.68
N SER A 13 -8.24 15.17 -16.67
CA SER A 13 -8.64 16.53 -16.39
C SER A 13 -7.88 16.93 -15.13
N LEU A 14 -7.32 18.15 -15.10
CA LEU A 14 -6.48 18.70 -14.03
C LEU A 14 -7.09 18.61 -12.61
N CYS A 15 -8.35 18.21 -12.49
CA CYS A 15 -9.11 18.08 -11.25
C CYS A 15 -9.13 16.65 -10.65
N PHE A 16 -8.63 15.61 -11.33
CA PHE A 16 -8.64 14.23 -10.83
C PHE A 16 -7.22 13.67 -10.67
N GLY A 17 -6.89 13.22 -9.44
CA GLY A 17 -5.59 12.62 -9.12
C GLY A 17 -5.37 11.24 -9.77
N ALA A 18 -4.11 10.82 -9.88
CA ALA A 18 -3.76 9.51 -10.44
C ALA A 18 -4.21 8.36 -9.51
N CYS A 19 -4.85 7.32 -10.08
CA CYS A 19 -5.35 6.16 -9.34
C CYS A 19 -4.74 4.85 -9.88
N ARG A 20 -4.17 4.01 -9.00
CA ARG A 20 -3.68 2.66 -9.37
C ARG A 20 -4.43 1.60 -8.57
N SER A 21 -4.86 0.56 -9.27
CA SER A 21 -5.49 -0.61 -8.63
C SER A 21 -4.43 -1.47 -7.96
N GLN A 22 -4.75 -1.98 -6.77
CA GLN A 22 -3.84 -2.82 -6.00
C GLN A 22 -4.60 -4.02 -5.41
N ALA A 23 -3.96 -5.19 -5.40
CA ALA A 23 -4.55 -6.38 -4.81
C ALA A 23 -4.73 -6.20 -3.29
N CYS A 24 -5.98 -6.22 -2.83
CA CYS A 24 -6.35 -6.04 -1.42
C CYS A 24 -5.91 -7.23 -0.54
N HIS A 25 -5.82 -8.44 -1.11
CA HIS A 25 -5.42 -9.66 -0.39
C HIS A 25 -3.94 -9.73 -0.02
N HIS A 26 -3.10 -8.86 -0.58
CA HIS A 26 -1.68 -8.84 -0.23
C HIS A 26 -1.48 -8.25 1.18
N ARG A 27 -0.58 -8.86 1.97
CA ARG A 27 -0.15 -8.30 3.26
C ARG A 27 0.31 -6.85 3.10
N ARG A 28 0.12 -6.03 4.12
CA ARG A 28 0.49 -4.60 4.17
C ARG A 28 1.87 -4.31 3.56
N GLY A 29 2.88 -5.08 3.95
CA GLY A 29 4.25 -4.89 3.46
C GLY A 29 4.41 -5.06 1.94
N ARG A 30 3.68 -6.00 1.33
CA ARG A 30 3.69 -6.20 -0.12
C ARG A 30 2.91 -5.09 -0.83
N ARG A 31 1.78 -4.63 -0.25
CA ARG A 31 1.04 -3.47 -0.77
C ARG A 31 1.88 -2.20 -0.74
N ASN A 32 2.59 -1.92 0.35
CA ASN A 32 3.44 -0.74 0.43
C ASN A 32 4.56 -0.74 -0.61
N LEU A 33 5.21 -1.88 -0.84
CA LEU A 33 6.25 -2.01 -1.87
C LEU A 33 5.71 -1.83 -3.29
N SER A 34 4.56 -2.43 -3.61
CA SER A 34 3.93 -2.22 -4.91
C SER A 34 3.48 -0.76 -5.07
N ALA A 35 2.95 -0.12 -4.02
CA ALA A 35 2.61 1.31 -4.08
C ALA A 35 3.84 2.19 -4.32
N ALA A 36 4.98 1.87 -3.68
CA ALA A 36 6.25 2.57 -3.92
C ALA A 36 6.80 2.31 -5.33
N HIS A 37 6.57 1.12 -5.89
CA HIS A 37 6.90 0.80 -7.28
C HIS A 37 6.08 1.67 -8.25
N GLU A 38 4.77 1.80 -8.02
CA GLU A 38 3.93 2.71 -8.81
C GLU A 38 4.35 4.17 -8.68
N ALA A 39 4.77 4.60 -7.48
CA ALA A 39 5.34 5.92 -7.29
C ALA A 39 6.63 6.12 -8.12
N GLY A 40 7.44 5.08 -8.31
CA GLY A 40 8.61 5.11 -9.18
C GLY A 40 8.27 5.43 -10.65
N HIS A 41 7.17 4.86 -11.16
CA HIS A 41 6.65 5.21 -12.49
C HIS A 41 6.18 6.67 -12.56
N LEU A 42 5.56 7.20 -11.50
CA LEU A 42 5.15 8.61 -11.46
C LEU A 42 6.35 9.57 -11.47
N VAL A 43 7.41 9.25 -10.72
CA VAL A 43 8.63 10.09 -10.65
C VAL A 43 9.32 10.16 -12.00
N THR A 44 9.29 9.09 -12.80
CA THR A 44 9.83 9.09 -14.16
C THR A 44 8.94 9.80 -15.18
N ARG A 45 7.83 10.42 -14.73
CA ARG A 45 6.87 11.20 -15.54
C ARG A 45 6.39 10.47 -16.79
N GLN A 46 6.15 9.17 -16.63
CA GLN A 46 5.58 8.34 -17.68
C GLN A 46 4.13 8.80 -17.95
N PRO A 47 3.68 8.86 -19.22
CA PRO A 47 2.27 9.06 -19.52
C PRO A 47 1.43 7.99 -18.81
N ALA A 48 0.20 8.31 -18.43
CA ALA A 48 -0.69 7.34 -17.79
C ALA A 48 -0.84 6.10 -18.70
N GLU A 49 -0.25 4.98 -18.29
CA GLU A 49 -0.29 3.75 -19.08
C GLU A 49 -1.51 2.93 -18.69
N VAL A 50 -2.29 2.51 -19.69
CA VAL A 50 -3.32 1.49 -19.51
C VAL A 50 -2.63 0.20 -19.07
N LEU A 51 -3.22 -0.54 -18.13
CA LEU A 51 -2.72 -1.84 -17.69
C LEU A 51 -2.57 -2.76 -18.90
N ASP A 52 -1.34 -2.94 -19.37
CA ASP A 52 -1.00 -3.90 -20.42
C ASP A 52 -0.50 -5.19 -19.76
N ARG A 53 -1.31 -6.25 -19.87
CA ARG A 53 -1.00 -7.57 -19.30
C ARG A 53 0.18 -8.26 -19.99
N ASN A 54 0.63 -7.76 -21.15
CA ASN A 54 1.74 -8.33 -21.92
C ASN A 54 3.06 -7.57 -21.72
N LYS A 55 3.10 -6.56 -20.85
CA LYS A 55 4.35 -5.87 -20.54
C LYS A 55 5.35 -6.82 -19.89
N SER A 56 6.55 -6.85 -20.45
CA SER A 56 7.66 -7.58 -19.87
C SER A 56 8.12 -6.90 -18.59
N GLU A 57 8.23 -7.67 -17.51
CA GLU A 57 8.86 -7.25 -16.25
C GLU A 57 10.36 -6.91 -16.42
N GLU A 58 10.95 -7.22 -17.59
CA GLU A 58 12.38 -7.01 -17.86
C GLU A 58 12.71 -5.63 -18.47
N THR A 59 11.71 -4.79 -18.74
CA THR A 59 11.97 -3.46 -19.30
C THR A 59 12.84 -2.63 -18.34
N ARG A 60 13.59 -1.68 -18.88
CA ARG A 60 14.46 -0.81 -18.07
C ARG A 60 13.62 -0.01 -17.05
N GLU A 61 12.41 0.35 -17.44
CA GLU A 61 11.44 1.11 -16.68
C GLU A 61 10.94 0.30 -15.48
N GLU A 62 10.53 -0.95 -15.68
CA GLU A 62 10.15 -1.88 -14.60
C GLU A 62 11.33 -2.12 -13.64
N ARG A 63 12.52 -2.35 -14.18
CA ARG A 63 13.75 -2.50 -13.37
C ARG A 63 14.04 -1.26 -12.52
N TYR A 64 13.82 -0.07 -13.08
CA TYR A 64 13.95 1.18 -12.33
C TYR A 64 12.90 1.27 -11.22
N ALA A 65 11.62 1.02 -11.52
CA ALA A 65 10.54 1.09 -10.53
C ALA A 65 10.75 0.08 -9.38
N HIS A 66 11.24 -1.13 -9.67
CA HIS A 66 11.66 -2.11 -8.66
C HIS A 66 12.86 -1.66 -7.82
N ALA A 67 13.86 -1.01 -8.41
CA ALA A 67 14.99 -0.46 -7.67
C ALA A 67 14.57 0.74 -6.80
N PHE A 68 13.75 1.62 -7.36
CA PHE A 68 13.19 2.79 -6.69
C PHE A 68 12.40 2.37 -5.45
N SER A 69 11.44 1.45 -5.59
CA SER A 69 10.57 1.04 -4.48
C SER A 69 11.36 0.50 -3.28
N ARG A 70 12.35 -0.36 -3.53
CA ARG A 70 13.23 -0.90 -2.48
C ARG A 70 14.08 0.19 -1.83
N CYS A 71 14.70 1.06 -2.62
CA CYS A 71 15.57 2.12 -2.08
C CYS A 71 14.79 3.22 -1.35
N PHE A 72 13.57 3.50 -1.80
CA PHE A 72 12.67 4.47 -1.19
C PHE A 72 12.12 3.95 0.15
N MET A 73 11.60 2.72 0.17
CA MET A 73 11.04 2.11 1.39
C MET A 73 12.11 1.69 2.38
N MET A 74 13.30 1.29 1.90
CA MET A 74 14.40 0.78 2.72
C MET A 74 15.73 1.47 2.34
N PRO A 75 15.91 2.75 2.74
CA PRO A 75 17.13 3.51 2.48
C PRO A 75 18.36 2.85 3.11
N ALA A 76 19.45 2.73 2.34
CA ALA A 76 20.61 1.93 2.74
C ALA A 76 21.23 2.35 4.07
N ARG A 77 21.31 3.66 4.33
CA ARG A 77 21.85 4.20 5.58
C ARG A 77 21.00 3.80 6.78
N THR A 78 19.71 4.12 6.74
CA THR A 78 18.75 3.83 7.81
C THR A 78 18.65 2.33 8.08
N VAL A 79 18.64 1.50 7.04
CA VAL A 79 18.64 0.03 7.19
C VAL A 79 19.89 -0.45 7.91
N LYS A 80 21.08 0.07 7.56
CA LYS A 80 22.34 -0.31 8.20
C LYS A 80 22.37 0.07 9.68
N GLU A 81 21.96 1.29 10.00
CA GLU A 81 21.90 1.82 11.37
C GLU A 81 20.94 0.97 12.22
N GLN A 82 19.69 0.81 11.78
CA GLN A 82 18.69 0.01 12.49
C GLN A 82 19.08 -1.48 12.61
N PHE A 83 19.70 -2.05 11.57
CA PHE A 83 20.19 -3.42 11.61
C PHE A 83 21.29 -3.60 12.66
N GLN A 84 22.26 -2.68 12.72
CA GLN A 84 23.34 -2.72 13.69
C GLN A 84 22.83 -2.58 15.12
N GLU A 85 21.94 -1.63 15.36
CA GLU A 85 21.31 -1.43 16.67
C GLU A 85 20.53 -2.68 17.11
N MET A 86 19.73 -3.24 16.21
CA MET A 86 18.85 -4.37 16.55
C MET A 86 19.58 -5.70 16.69
N THR A 87 20.73 -5.86 16.03
CA THR A 87 21.56 -7.07 16.12
C THR A 87 22.71 -6.91 17.11
N ALA A 88 22.80 -5.79 17.82
CA ALA A 88 23.83 -5.53 18.82
C ALA A 88 23.85 -6.66 19.86
N GLY A 89 25.03 -7.26 20.06
CA GLY A 89 25.22 -8.39 20.98
C GLY A 89 24.78 -9.76 20.42
N SER A 90 24.16 -9.83 19.24
CA SER A 90 23.84 -11.09 18.58
C SER A 90 24.86 -11.45 17.50
N LYS A 91 25.22 -12.74 17.45
CA LYS A 91 26.11 -13.28 16.40
C LYS A 91 25.36 -13.75 15.15
N ARG A 92 24.02 -13.81 15.19
CA ARG A 92 23.20 -14.41 14.13
C ARG A 92 21.95 -13.58 13.85
N LEU A 93 21.51 -13.60 12.60
CA LEU A 93 20.21 -13.05 12.24
C LEU A 93 19.09 -13.99 12.73
N LEU A 94 18.29 -13.52 13.68
CA LEU A 94 17.16 -14.24 14.24
C LEU A 94 15.85 -13.82 13.56
N ARG A 95 14.84 -14.69 13.60
CA ARG A 95 13.50 -14.38 13.04
C ARG A 95 12.89 -13.12 13.66
N GLN A 96 13.08 -12.93 14.96
CA GLN A 96 12.61 -11.74 15.69
C GLN A 96 13.19 -10.44 15.10
N HIS A 97 14.46 -10.41 14.70
CA HIS A 97 15.07 -9.22 14.10
C HIS A 97 14.43 -8.90 12.74
N VAL A 98 14.17 -9.95 11.94
CA VAL A 98 13.50 -9.79 10.64
C VAL A 98 12.08 -9.27 10.81
N ILE A 99 11.32 -9.79 11.78
CA ILE A 99 9.96 -9.35 12.06
C ILE A 99 9.95 -7.88 12.48
N LEU A 100 10.78 -7.50 13.44
CA LEU A 100 10.84 -6.13 13.97
C LEU A 100 11.28 -5.13 12.91
N LEU A 101 12.37 -5.40 12.18
CA LEU A 101 12.83 -4.52 11.11
C LEU A 101 11.80 -4.41 9.98
N ALA A 102 11.14 -5.50 9.60
CA ALA A 102 10.15 -5.47 8.52
C ALA A 102 8.94 -4.64 8.92
N HIS A 103 8.56 -4.69 10.20
CA HIS A 103 7.53 -3.84 10.78
C HIS A 103 7.94 -2.36 10.77
N ILE A 104 9.16 -2.02 11.21
CA ILE A 104 9.69 -0.63 11.20
C ILE A 104 9.64 -0.02 9.80
N PHE A 105 10.12 -0.75 8.79
CA PHE A 105 10.10 -0.28 7.41
C PHE A 105 8.75 -0.49 6.71
N SER A 106 7.77 -1.11 7.38
CA SER A 106 6.46 -1.43 6.84
C SER A 106 6.51 -2.18 5.49
N VAL A 107 7.43 -3.14 5.37
CA VAL A 107 7.66 -3.98 4.17
C VAL A 107 7.43 -5.46 4.48
N SER A 108 7.45 -6.32 3.45
CA SER A 108 7.40 -7.76 3.70
C SER A 108 8.72 -8.28 4.28
N ARG A 109 8.63 -9.34 5.09
CA ARG A 109 9.79 -10.06 5.64
C ARG A 109 10.78 -10.47 4.55
N GLU A 110 10.26 -10.96 3.43
CA GLU A 110 11.07 -11.32 2.26
C GLU A 110 11.84 -10.12 1.72
N ALA A 111 11.14 -9.02 1.45
CA ALA A 111 11.76 -7.85 0.85
C ALA A 111 12.84 -7.26 1.75
N LEU A 112 12.62 -7.26 3.07
CA LEU A 112 13.65 -6.88 4.02
C LEU A 112 14.88 -7.80 3.91
N VAL A 113 14.71 -9.12 3.99
CA VAL A 113 15.86 -10.03 3.97
C VAL A 113 16.64 -9.92 2.65
N ARG A 114 15.93 -9.85 1.51
CA ARG A 114 16.56 -9.60 0.20
C ARG A 114 17.31 -8.26 0.19
N ARG A 115 16.77 -7.22 0.82
CA ARG A 115 17.46 -5.94 0.96
C ARG A 115 18.73 -6.04 1.83
N LEU A 116 18.71 -6.82 2.90
CA LEU A 116 19.90 -7.07 3.72
C LEU A 116 20.98 -7.83 2.95
N GLU A 117 20.59 -8.78 2.08
CA GLU A 117 21.50 -9.50 1.18
C GLU A 117 22.14 -8.54 0.16
N GLU A 118 21.34 -7.69 -0.49
CA GLU A 118 21.81 -6.66 -1.43
C GLU A 118 22.83 -5.71 -0.80
N LEU A 119 22.58 -5.30 0.45
CA LEU A 119 23.48 -4.43 1.21
C LEU A 119 24.68 -5.16 1.82
N LYS A 120 24.79 -6.48 1.59
CA LYS A 120 25.84 -7.37 2.10
C LYS A 120 25.93 -7.37 3.64
N LEU A 121 24.79 -7.18 4.32
CA LEU A 121 24.68 -7.28 5.78
C LEU A 121 24.46 -8.71 6.23
N VAL A 122 23.96 -9.56 5.34
CA VAL A 122 23.82 -11.00 5.52
C VAL A 122 24.32 -11.74 4.28
N ARG A 123 24.60 -13.04 4.42
CA ARG A 123 24.97 -13.88 3.27
C ARG A 123 23.82 -13.94 2.26
N ALA A 124 24.15 -14.03 0.98
CA ALA A 124 23.17 -14.35 -0.05
C ALA A 124 22.47 -15.70 0.24
N GLY A 125 21.18 -15.79 -0.08
CA GLY A 125 20.36 -16.97 0.19
C GLY A 125 20.00 -17.14 1.67
N ALA A 126 20.00 -16.04 2.44
CA ALA A 126 19.44 -16.00 3.79
C ALA A 126 17.92 -16.13 3.77
N TRP A 127 17.22 -15.52 2.80
CA TRP A 127 15.77 -15.68 2.67
C TRP A 127 15.40 -17.13 2.36
N ASP A 128 16.07 -17.73 1.37
CA ASP A 128 15.82 -19.13 0.98
C ASP A 128 16.11 -20.11 2.12
N TRP A 129 17.09 -19.77 2.97
CA TRP A 129 17.36 -20.52 4.19
C TRP A 129 16.20 -20.41 5.19
N PHE A 130 15.65 -19.21 5.44
CA PHE A 130 14.47 -19.09 6.30
C PHE A 130 13.29 -19.87 5.74
N GLU A 131 13.03 -19.78 4.43
CA GLU A 131 11.99 -20.54 3.73
C GLU A 131 12.14 -22.05 3.93
N SER A 132 13.36 -22.57 3.76
CA SER A 132 13.67 -24.00 3.91
C SER A 132 13.71 -24.48 5.36
N ASN A 133 13.90 -23.58 6.33
CA ASN A 133 14.03 -23.89 7.75
C ASN A 133 12.81 -23.39 8.53
N GLY A 134 11.61 -23.81 8.14
CA GLY A 134 10.37 -23.56 8.90
C GLY A 134 9.72 -22.19 8.68
N ARG A 135 10.21 -21.41 7.70
CA ARG A 135 9.71 -20.09 7.33
C ARG A 135 9.73 -19.10 8.51
N ILE A 136 9.22 -17.89 8.26
CA ILE A 136 8.84 -16.96 9.33
C ILE A 136 7.31 -16.93 9.30
N THR A 137 6.67 -17.35 10.39
CA THR A 137 5.21 -17.54 10.43
C THR A 137 4.51 -16.29 10.94
N ASP A 138 3.21 -16.19 10.65
CA ASP A 138 2.37 -15.09 11.14
C ASP A 138 2.14 -15.19 12.65
N GLU A 139 2.25 -16.40 13.20
CA GLU A 139 2.17 -16.60 14.64
C GLU A 139 3.40 -16.03 15.36
N GLN A 140 4.60 -16.27 14.83
CA GLN A 140 5.83 -15.63 15.34
C GLN A 140 5.77 -14.11 15.24
N GLU A 141 5.13 -13.59 14.19
CA GLU A 141 4.92 -12.15 14.03
C GLU A 141 4.00 -11.61 15.14
N ARG A 142 2.90 -12.31 15.45
CA ARG A 142 1.99 -11.97 16.54
C ARG A 142 2.65 -12.05 17.91
N GLU A 143 3.46 -13.08 18.16
CA GLU A 143 4.21 -13.25 19.41
C GLU A 143 5.20 -12.10 19.63
N VAL A 144 5.90 -11.67 18.58
CA VAL A 144 6.94 -10.63 18.67
C VAL A 144 6.34 -9.22 18.72
N LEU A 145 5.30 -8.95 17.94
CA LEU A 145 4.71 -7.61 17.85
C LEU A 145 3.60 -7.38 18.88
N GLY A 146 2.90 -8.44 19.31
CA GLY A 146 1.77 -8.36 20.23
C GLY A 146 0.72 -7.35 19.76
N ASP A 147 0.28 -6.49 20.67
CA ASP A 147 -0.73 -5.44 20.42
C ASP A 147 -0.26 -4.33 19.48
N ARG A 148 1.03 -4.30 19.08
CA ARG A 148 1.52 -3.34 18.06
C ARG A 148 0.98 -3.64 16.67
N LEU A 149 0.43 -4.83 16.44
CA LEU A 149 -0.35 -5.16 15.26
C LEU A 149 -1.74 -4.49 15.36
N GLY A 150 -1.79 -3.19 15.13
CA GLY A 150 -3.06 -2.50 14.88
C GLY A 150 -3.78 -3.08 13.65
N PRO A 151 -5.11 -2.93 13.56
CA PRO A 151 -5.86 -3.41 12.42
C PRO A 151 -5.34 -2.80 11.12
N ASP A 152 -5.35 -3.60 10.05
CA ASP A 152 -4.95 -3.12 8.74
C ASP A 152 -6.13 -2.38 8.09
N GLU A 153 -6.35 -1.14 8.51
CA GLU A 153 -7.46 -0.29 8.08
C GLU A 153 -7.57 -0.22 6.55
N ARG A 154 -6.45 -0.17 5.83
CA ARG A 154 -6.44 -0.18 4.37
C ARG A 154 -6.93 -1.50 3.78
N ALA A 155 -6.67 -2.62 4.45
CA ALA A 155 -7.21 -3.91 4.01
C ALA A 155 -8.70 -4.03 4.29
N ILE A 156 -9.18 -3.43 5.37
CA ILE A 156 -10.60 -3.35 5.73
C ILE A 156 -11.32 -2.48 4.70
N ASP A 157 -10.80 -1.27 4.45
CA ASP A 157 -11.32 -0.33 3.45
C ASP A 157 -11.36 -0.95 2.04
N ALA A 158 -10.30 -1.65 1.63
CA ALA A 158 -10.25 -2.30 0.33
C ALA A 158 -11.23 -3.48 0.15
N GLN A 159 -11.88 -3.94 1.22
CA GLN A 159 -12.97 -4.94 1.16
C GLN A 159 -14.35 -4.28 1.06
N ALA A 160 -14.46 -2.97 1.26
CA ALA A 160 -15.72 -2.25 1.12
C ALA A 160 -16.16 -2.22 -0.35
N VAL A 161 -17.48 -2.23 -0.57
CA VAL A 161 -18.09 -2.11 -1.91
C VAL A 161 -17.64 -0.81 -2.59
N VAL A 162 -17.53 0.26 -1.80
CA VAL A 162 -16.96 1.55 -2.20
C VAL A 162 -15.97 1.95 -1.11
N GLY A 163 -14.68 2.07 -1.45
CA GLY A 163 -13.66 2.50 -0.48
C GLY A 163 -13.89 3.94 -0.01
N SER A 164 -13.52 4.25 1.24
CA SER A 164 -13.80 5.52 1.92
C SER A 164 -13.38 6.74 1.10
N ARG A 165 -12.21 6.70 0.45
CA ARG A 165 -11.77 7.82 -0.40
C ARG A 165 -12.70 8.04 -1.60
N LEU A 166 -13.18 6.97 -2.21
CA LEU A 166 -14.10 7.06 -3.34
C LEU A 166 -15.48 7.55 -2.89
N ALA A 167 -15.95 7.10 -1.72
CA ALA A 167 -17.17 7.61 -1.09
C ALA A 167 -17.09 9.13 -0.81
N LEU A 168 -15.97 9.61 -0.25
CA LEU A 168 -15.74 11.04 -0.02
C LEU A 168 -15.71 11.85 -1.32
N LEU A 169 -15.06 11.35 -2.37
CA LEU A 169 -15.04 12.00 -3.69
C LEU A 169 -16.42 12.03 -4.33
N ALA A 170 -17.18 10.94 -4.22
CA ALA A 170 -18.56 10.87 -4.70
C ALA A 170 -19.46 11.87 -3.95
N SER A 171 -19.32 11.97 -2.62
CA SER A 171 -20.02 12.95 -1.78
C SER A 171 -19.66 14.39 -2.15
N ALA A 172 -18.37 14.69 -2.34
CA ALA A 172 -17.92 16.01 -2.79
C ALA A 172 -18.49 16.37 -4.18
N ALA A 173 -18.43 15.45 -5.14
CA ALA A 173 -18.97 15.66 -6.49
C ALA A 173 -20.49 15.85 -6.49
N TRP A 174 -21.21 15.12 -5.64
CA TRP A 174 -22.65 15.26 -5.47
C TRP A 174 -23.03 16.62 -4.86
N ARG A 175 -22.37 17.03 -3.76
CA ARG A 175 -22.61 18.33 -3.11
C ARG A 175 -22.32 19.52 -4.02
N GLN A 176 -21.30 19.41 -4.86
CA GLN A 176 -20.96 20.43 -5.85
C GLN A 176 -21.86 20.39 -7.10
N GLY A 177 -22.82 19.46 -7.17
CA GLY A 177 -23.70 19.30 -8.33
C GLY A 177 -22.99 18.86 -9.61
N LEU A 178 -21.75 18.35 -9.52
CA LEU A 178 -20.97 17.92 -10.67
C LEU A 178 -21.51 16.62 -11.28
N LEU A 179 -22.11 15.77 -10.44
CA LEU A 179 -22.73 14.51 -10.84
C LEU A 179 -24.07 14.32 -10.11
N SER A 180 -25.08 13.87 -10.85
CA SER A 180 -26.38 13.49 -10.25
C SER A 180 -26.29 12.16 -9.49
N GLU A 181 -27.21 11.94 -8.55
CA GLU A 181 -27.34 10.68 -7.80
C GLU A 181 -27.40 9.45 -8.73
N GLY A 182 -28.11 9.55 -9.86
CA GLY A 182 -28.20 8.46 -10.84
C GLY A 182 -26.86 8.15 -11.51
N GLN A 183 -26.11 9.18 -11.91
CA GLN A 183 -24.79 9.02 -12.53
C GLN A 183 -23.77 8.42 -11.56
N ILE A 184 -23.79 8.82 -10.29
CA ILE A 184 -22.90 8.26 -9.27
C ILE A 184 -23.25 6.80 -8.99
N ALA A 185 -24.54 6.46 -8.89
CA ALA A 185 -25.00 5.09 -8.66
C ALA A 185 -24.55 4.16 -9.79
N GLU A 186 -24.65 4.62 -11.04
CA GLU A 186 -24.17 3.89 -12.21
C GLU A 186 -22.64 3.73 -12.21
N LEU A 187 -21.88 4.80 -11.93
CA LEU A 187 -20.42 4.77 -11.90
C LEU A 187 -19.86 3.86 -10.80
N LEU A 188 -20.50 3.84 -9.64
CA LEU A 188 -20.11 2.99 -8.51
C LEU A 188 -20.72 1.58 -8.58
N ASN A 189 -21.58 1.32 -9.57
CA ASN A 189 -22.31 0.07 -9.73
C ASN A 189 -23.07 -0.35 -8.45
N VAL A 190 -23.76 0.61 -7.83
CA VAL A 190 -24.60 0.40 -6.63
C VAL A 190 -26.02 0.88 -6.90
N ASN A 191 -26.98 0.39 -6.11
CA ASN A 191 -28.34 0.91 -6.18
C ASN A 191 -28.45 2.27 -5.48
N ARG A 192 -29.51 3.03 -5.78
CA ARG A 192 -29.70 4.39 -5.23
C ARG A 192 -29.87 4.44 -3.70
N VAL A 193 -30.45 3.39 -3.10
CA VAL A 193 -30.63 3.33 -1.63
C VAL A 193 -29.28 3.18 -0.96
N GLU A 194 -28.44 2.28 -1.48
CA GLU A 194 -27.09 2.06 -1.02
C GLU A 194 -26.20 3.28 -1.24
N LEU A 195 -26.33 3.96 -2.39
CA LEU A 195 -25.65 5.23 -2.63
C LEU A 195 -25.99 6.28 -1.57
N ARG A 196 -27.28 6.47 -1.22
CA ARG A 196 -27.66 7.44 -0.18
C ARG A 196 -27.02 7.13 1.16
N ARG A 197 -26.94 5.85 1.53
CA ARG A 197 -26.24 5.44 2.75
C ARG A 197 -24.76 5.81 2.69
N ILE A 198 -24.08 5.49 1.58
CA ILE A 198 -22.66 5.83 1.38
C ILE A 198 -22.44 7.35 1.47
N LEU A 199 -23.32 8.15 0.88
CA LEU A 199 -23.23 9.61 0.93
C LEU A 199 -23.44 10.15 2.36
N GLN A 200 -24.42 9.61 3.10
CA GLN A 200 -24.69 9.97 4.50
C GLN A 200 -23.52 9.60 5.42
N ASP A 201 -22.96 8.40 5.27
CA ASP A 201 -21.83 7.94 6.07
C ASP A 201 -20.59 8.82 5.81
N ALA A 202 -20.33 9.17 4.54
CA ALA A 202 -19.25 10.08 4.15
C ALA A 202 -19.46 11.53 4.65
N GLU A 203 -20.70 11.99 4.78
CA GLU A 203 -21.03 13.28 5.39
C GLU A 203 -20.75 13.31 6.89
N LEU A 204 -21.03 12.22 7.61
CA LEU A 204 -20.70 12.10 9.04
C LEU A 204 -19.19 12.09 9.26
N GLU A 205 -18.43 11.41 8.40
CA GLU A 205 -16.96 11.44 8.43
C GLU A 205 -16.39 12.83 8.12
N GLY A 206 -17.02 13.60 7.23
CA GLY A 206 -16.62 14.97 6.88
C GLY A 206 -17.05 16.04 7.89
N SER A 207 -18.20 15.88 8.53
CA SER A 207 -18.78 16.81 9.52
C SER A 207 -17.95 16.88 10.81
N ASN A 208 -17.27 15.80 11.19
CA ASN A 208 -16.26 15.82 12.25
C ASN A 208 -15.08 16.79 11.96
N GLY A 209 -14.98 17.33 10.74
CA GLY A 209 -14.01 18.34 10.33
C GLY A 209 -14.54 19.77 10.25
N ASP A 210 -15.86 20.02 10.39
CA ASP A 210 -16.43 21.38 10.25
C ASP A 210 -16.17 22.26 11.50
N ASP A 211 -15.99 21.66 12.67
CA ASP A 211 -15.48 22.32 13.89
C ASP A 211 -13.94 22.23 14.02
N ALA A 212 -13.25 21.69 13.00
CA ALA A 212 -11.80 21.56 13.03
C ALA A 212 -11.13 22.92 12.76
N PRO A 213 -10.00 23.22 13.40
CA PRO A 213 -9.28 24.47 13.18
C PRO A 213 -8.87 24.61 11.71
N GLU A 214 -9.08 25.81 11.16
CA GLU A 214 -8.63 26.15 9.81
C GLU A 214 -7.11 25.97 9.70
N LEU A 215 -6.66 25.27 8.65
CA LEU A 215 -5.25 25.14 8.33
C LEU A 215 -4.73 26.51 7.88
N LEU A 216 -3.86 27.12 8.68
CA LEU A 216 -3.09 28.28 8.24
C LEU A 216 -2.08 27.80 7.19
N ALA A 217 -2.27 28.28 5.96
CA ALA A 217 -1.35 28.05 4.84
C ALA A 217 0.06 28.60 5.12
#